data_AF-A0A7S1J6K8-F1
#
_entry.id   AF-A0A7S1J6K8-F1
#
_cell.length_a   1.000
_cell.length_b   1.000
_cell.length_c   1.000
_cell.angle_alpha   90.00
_cell.angle_beta   90.00
_cell.angle_gamma   90.00
#
_symmetry.space_group_name_H-M   'P 1'
#
loop_
_entity.id
_entity.type
_entity.pdbx_description
1 polymer ?
#
loop_
_entity_poly.entity_id
_entity_poly.type
_entity_poly.pdbx_seq_one_letter_code
_entity_poly.pdbx_strand_id
1 'polypeptide(L)'
;MGSSFMYCTTVTGVTGARDFLKKYFETEYGQVFATFKERSKTPCIVGFGVSNNEAVGMIKSILKADGVVVGSAFMKILNDDPVPVLTAAIVTFLKDLFAL
;
A
#
# COMPACT_ATOMS: atom_id res chain seq x y z
N MET A 1 19.67 -3.60 16.97
CA MET A 1 19.43 -4.04 15.58
C MET A 1 18.32 -3.16 15.03
N GLY A 2 18.60 -2.36 13.99
CA GLY A 2 17.64 -1.39 13.47
C GLY A 2 16.43 -2.06 12.82
N SER A 3 15.27 -1.42 12.94
CA SER A 3 14.02 -1.79 12.28
C SER A 3 14.11 -1.49 10.78
N SER A 4 14.75 -2.39 10.04
CA SER A 4 14.85 -2.32 8.58
C SER A 4 13.65 -3.02 7.93
N PHE A 5 13.17 -2.47 6.82
CA PHE A 5 12.13 -3.06 5.99
C PHE A 5 12.50 -2.94 4.51
N MET A 6 12.00 -3.86 3.69
CA MET A 6 12.06 -3.73 2.24
C MET A 6 10.87 -2.88 1.79
N TYR A 7 11.14 -1.78 1.10
CA TYR A 7 10.10 -0.96 0.49
C TYR A 7 9.96 -1.29 -0.99
N CYS A 8 8.80 -1.81 -1.41
CA CYS A 8 8.53 -2.13 -2.80
C CYS A 8 7.56 -1.11 -3.41
N THR A 9 8.02 -0.37 -4.40
CA THR A 9 7.25 0.70 -5.08
C THR A 9 6.95 0.34 -6.52
N THR A 10 5.77 0.68 -7.05
CA THR A 10 5.54 0.75 -8.51
C THR A 10 5.12 2.15 -8.91
N VAL A 11 5.43 2.50 -10.16
CA VAL A 11 5.22 3.83 -10.76
C VAL A 11 3.79 4.03 -11.26
N THR A 12 3.04 2.94 -11.43
CA THR A 12 1.67 2.92 -11.95
C THR A 12 0.68 2.71 -10.80
N GLY A 13 -0.15 3.72 -10.51
CA GLY A 13 -1.13 3.65 -9.41
C GLY A 13 -2.16 2.52 -9.54
N VAL A 14 -2.90 2.27 -8.46
CA VAL A 14 -3.87 1.17 -8.25
C VAL A 14 -5.19 1.22 -9.03
N THR A 15 -5.33 2.01 -10.09
CA THR A 15 -6.57 2.00 -10.89
C THR A 15 -6.71 0.65 -11.60
N GLY A 16 -7.69 -0.17 -11.23
CA GLY A 16 -7.77 -1.58 -11.69
C GLY A 16 -6.78 -2.52 -11.00
N ALA A 17 -6.50 -2.28 -9.71
CA ALA A 17 -5.45 -2.96 -8.94
C ALA A 17 -5.47 -4.50 -8.98
N ARG A 18 -6.62 -5.13 -9.22
CA ARG A 18 -6.69 -6.60 -9.32
C ARG A 18 -5.98 -7.13 -10.55
N ASP A 19 -6.23 -6.54 -11.71
CA ASP A 19 -5.59 -6.93 -12.97
C ASP A 19 -4.14 -6.46 -13.00
N PHE A 20 -3.87 -5.29 -12.41
CA PHE A 20 -2.51 -4.80 -12.22
C PHE A 20 -1.68 -5.76 -11.36
N LEU A 21 -2.17 -6.17 -10.20
CA LEU A 21 -1.43 -7.08 -9.31
C LEU A 21 -1.20 -8.45 -9.96
N LYS A 22 -2.20 -8.99 -10.68
CA LYS A 22 -2.01 -10.23 -11.45
C LYS A 22 -0.89 -10.08 -12.47
N LYS A 23 -0.92 -9.03 -13.30
CA LYS A 23 0.14 -8.74 -14.27
C LYS A 23 1.48 -8.47 -13.60
N TYR A 24 1.49 -7.81 -12.44
CA TYR A 24 2.70 -7.54 -11.67
C TYR A 24 3.40 -8.83 -11.25
N PHE A 25 2.67 -9.84 -10.82
CA PHE A 25 3.24 -11.16 -10.50
C PHE A 25 3.74 -11.94 -11.72
N GLU A 26 3.22 -11.65 -12.91
CA GLU A 26 3.75 -12.20 -14.17
C GLU A 26 5.06 -11.51 -14.60
N THR A 27 5.38 -10.34 -14.04
CA THR A 27 6.67 -9.68 -14.28
C THR A 27 7.79 -10.27 -13.44
N GLU A 28 9.04 -10.09 -13.91
CA GLU A 28 10.24 -10.44 -13.14
C GLU A 28 10.28 -9.78 -11.76
N TYR A 29 9.74 -8.55 -11.62
CA TYR A 29 9.67 -7.85 -10.34
C TYR A 29 8.76 -8.54 -9.33
N GLY A 30 7.61 -9.03 -9.78
CA GLY A 30 6.69 -9.78 -8.92
C GLY A 30 7.28 -11.12 -8.47
N GLN A 31 8.05 -11.78 -9.34
CA GLN A 31 8.76 -13.03 -9.02
C GLN A 31 9.89 -12.80 -8.01
N VAL A 32 10.66 -11.70 -8.15
CA VAL A 32 11.67 -11.30 -7.18
C VAL A 32 11.03 -10.97 -5.83
N PHE A 33 9.91 -10.24 -5.83
CA PHE A 33 9.16 -9.93 -4.61
C PHE A 33 8.70 -11.20 -3.89
N ALA A 34 8.10 -12.15 -4.62
CA ALA A 34 7.65 -13.43 -4.06
C ALA A 34 8.83 -14.23 -3.46
N THR A 35 9.93 -14.32 -4.21
CA THR A 35 11.15 -15.00 -3.76
C THR A 35 11.72 -14.36 -2.49
N PHE A 36 11.74 -13.02 -2.41
CA PHE A 36 12.19 -12.32 -1.21
C PHE A 36 11.28 -12.61 -0.03
N LYS A 37 9.96 -12.52 -0.20
CA LYS A 37 8.99 -12.81 0.87
C LYS A 37 9.09 -14.24 1.41
N GLU A 38 9.43 -15.21 0.56
CA GLU A 38 9.62 -16.60 0.97
C GLU A 38 10.94 -16.82 1.73
N ARG A 39 12.00 -16.10 1.37
CA ARG A 39 13.37 -16.36 1.88
C ARG A 39 13.83 -15.41 2.97
N SER A 40 13.15 -14.28 3.14
CA SER A 40 13.54 -13.21 4.05
C SER A 40 12.59 -13.10 5.23
N LYS A 41 13.16 -12.81 6.41
CA LYS A 41 12.41 -12.42 7.62
C LYS A 41 12.21 -10.91 7.74
N THR A 42 12.81 -10.14 6.83
CA THR A 42 12.70 -8.68 6.83
C THR A 42 11.27 -8.29 6.42
N PRO A 43 10.58 -7.44 7.20
CA PRO A 43 9.26 -6.94 6.84
C PRO A 43 9.27 -6.29 5.46
N CYS A 44 8.23 -6.55 4.68
CA CYS A 44 8.04 -5.99 3.36
C CYS A 44 6.84 -5.06 3.37
N ILE A 45 7.09 -3.81 3.03
CA ILE A 45 6.08 -2.76 2.96
C ILE A 45 5.93 -2.38 1.49
N VAL A 46 4.70 -2.21 1.02
CA VAL A 46 4.44 -1.86 -0.37
C VAL A 46 3.80 -0.48 -0.51
N GLY A 47 4.19 0.25 -1.54
CA GLY A 47 3.64 1.56 -1.90
C GLY A 47 3.17 1.56 -3.33
N PHE A 48 1.90 1.22 -3.55
CA PHE A 48 1.28 1.09 -4.88
C PHE A 48 0.21 2.16 -5.16
N GLY A 49 0.35 3.35 -4.59
CA GLY A 49 -0.68 4.39 -4.73
C GLY A 49 -1.97 4.04 -3.98
N VAL A 50 -1.85 3.29 -2.89
CA VAL A 50 -2.97 2.83 -2.05
C VAL A 50 -3.85 4.00 -1.64
N SER A 51 -5.14 3.92 -1.96
CA SER A 51 -6.11 5.00 -1.71
C SER A 51 -7.47 4.53 -1.20
N ASN A 52 -7.72 3.23 -1.17
CA ASN A 52 -8.98 2.65 -0.72
C ASN A 52 -8.79 1.26 -0.09
N ASN A 53 -9.82 0.78 0.61
CA ASN A 53 -9.80 -0.50 1.32
C ASN A 53 -9.59 -1.70 0.39
N GLU A 54 -10.13 -1.65 -0.83
CA GLU A 54 -9.98 -2.73 -1.81
C GLU A 54 -8.50 -2.97 -2.15
N ALA A 55 -7.74 -1.89 -2.38
CA ALA A 55 -6.30 -1.95 -2.61
C ALA A 55 -5.55 -2.56 -1.42
N VAL A 56 -5.91 -2.18 -0.18
CA VAL A 56 -5.34 -2.76 1.04
C VAL A 56 -5.65 -4.25 1.14
N GLY A 57 -6.90 -4.65 0.89
CA GLY A 57 -7.32 -6.04 0.91
C GLY A 57 -6.60 -6.89 -0.14
N MET A 58 -6.40 -6.36 -1.35
CA MET A 58 -5.65 -7.05 -2.40
C MET A 58 -4.17 -7.19 -2.06
N ILE A 59 -3.54 -6.16 -1.52
CA ILE A 59 -2.15 -6.24 -1.06
C ILE A 59 -2.01 -7.30 0.05
N LYS A 60 -2.92 -7.30 1.03
CA LYS A 60 -2.89 -8.27 2.12
C LYS A 60 -3.07 -9.70 1.62
N SER A 61 -4.04 -9.92 0.74
CA SER A 61 -4.41 -11.26 0.26
C SER A 61 -3.48 -11.82 -0.81
N ILE A 62 -3.02 -11.00 -1.75
CA ILE A 62 -2.23 -11.43 -2.90
C ILE A 62 -0.73 -11.28 -2.62
N LEU A 63 -0.29 -10.11 -2.13
CA LEU A 63 1.13 -9.84 -1.89
C LEU A 63 1.62 -10.34 -0.53
N LYS A 64 0.71 -10.60 0.42
CA LYS A 64 1.07 -10.95 1.81
C LYS A 64 2.09 -9.97 2.40
N ALA A 65 2.00 -8.70 2.01
CA ALA A 65 2.87 -7.66 2.52
C ALA A 65 2.57 -7.39 4.00
N ASP A 66 3.60 -7.00 4.74
CA ASP A 66 3.51 -6.73 6.18
C ASP A 66 3.01 -5.31 6.47
N GLY A 67 2.98 -4.45 5.46
CA GLY A 67 2.42 -3.10 5.56
C GLY A 67 2.21 -2.42 4.21
N VAL A 68 1.55 -1.27 4.26
CA VAL A 68 1.30 -0.41 3.10
C VAL A 68 1.76 1.03 3.38
N VAL A 69 2.31 1.68 2.36
CA VAL A 69 2.59 3.12 2.37
C VAL A 69 1.48 3.85 1.62
N VAL A 70 0.95 4.89 2.25
CA VAL A 70 -0.14 5.73 1.73
C VAL A 70 0.36 7.17 1.65
N GLY A 71 0.77 7.58 0.45
CA GLY A 71 1.31 8.93 0.21
C GLY A 71 0.27 9.86 -0.41
N SER A 72 0.01 9.71 -1.70
CA SER A 72 -0.80 10.65 -2.48
C SER A 72 -2.22 10.84 -1.95
N ALA A 73 -2.87 9.78 -1.48
CA ALA A 73 -4.21 9.86 -0.89
C ALA A 73 -4.20 10.66 0.42
N PHE A 74 -3.16 10.50 1.24
CA PHE A 74 -2.98 11.26 2.47
C PHE A 74 -2.69 12.74 2.18
N MET A 75 -1.79 13.02 1.23
CA MET A 75 -1.50 14.39 0.80
C MET A 75 -2.72 15.11 0.24
N LYS A 76 -3.63 14.38 -0.41
CA LYS A 76 -4.87 14.96 -0.93
C LYS A 76 -5.75 15.51 0.20
N ILE A 77 -5.87 14.78 1.30
CA ILE A 77 -6.60 15.22 2.51
C ILE A 77 -5.96 16.49 3.09
N LEU A 78 -4.62 16.50 3.18
CA LEU A 78 -3.88 17.68 3.69
C LEU A 78 -4.09 18.94 2.84
N ASN A 79 -4.30 18.78 1.53
CA ASN A 79 -4.46 19.91 0.60
C ASN A 79 -5.92 20.36 0.45
N ASP A 80 -6.88 19.44 0.50
CA ASP A 80 -8.29 19.71 0.21
C ASP A 80 -9.07 20.16 1.46
N ASP A 81 -8.64 19.76 2.67
CA ASP A 81 -9.36 20.03 3.92
C ASP A 81 -8.74 21.17 4.75
N PRO A 82 -9.56 22.06 5.35
CA PRO A 82 -9.06 23.11 6.23
C PRO A 82 -8.54 22.54 7.56
N VAL A 83 -7.48 23.15 8.10
CA VAL A 83 -6.78 22.70 9.33
C VAL A 83 -7.71 22.31 10.50
N PRO A 84 -8.80 23.06 10.81
CA PRO A 84 -9.68 22.71 11.92
C PRO A 84 -10.38 21.36 11.80
N VAL A 85 -10.61 20.85 10.59
CA VAL A 85 -11.29 19.55 10.36
C VAL A 85 -10.33 18.43 9.98
N LEU A 86 -9.05 18.75 9.78
CA LEU A 86 -8.06 17.84 9.19
C LEU A 86 -7.87 16.56 10.00
N THR A 87 -7.82 16.66 11.34
CA THR A 87 -7.72 15.49 12.21
C THR A 87 -8.91 14.54 12.02
N ALA A 88 -10.13 15.09 11.92
CA ALA A 88 -11.32 14.29 11.71
C ALA A 88 -11.31 13.62 10.32
N ALA A 89 -10.92 14.37 9.28
CA ALA A 89 -10.80 13.85 7.93
C ALA A 89 -9.77 12.71 7.83
N ILE A 90 -8.59 12.87 8.45
CA ILE A 90 -7.56 11.82 8.51
C ILE A 90 -8.09 10.58 9.24
N VAL A 91 -8.77 10.75 10.38
CA VAL A 91 -9.32 9.62 11.14
C VAL A 91 -10.37 8.87 10.33
N THR A 92 -11.29 9.59 9.67
CA THR A 92 -12.29 8.99 8.78
C THR A 92 -11.62 8.23 7.64
N PHE A 93 -10.66 8.84 6.96
CA PHE A 93 -9.92 8.18 5.90
C PHE A 93 -9.20 6.91 6.37
N LEU A 94 -8.55 6.92 7.53
CA LEU A 94 -7.88 5.73 8.06
C LEU A 94 -8.87 4.62 8.43
N LYS A 95 -10.04 4.97 8.99
CA LYS A 95 -11.11 4.00 9.26
C LYS A 95 -11.64 3.38 7.98
N ASP A 96 -11.92 4.19 6.98
CA ASP A 96 -12.39 3.73 5.67
C ASP A 96 -11.33 2.87 4.98
N LEU A 97 -10.06 3.27 5.06
CA LEU A 97 -8.96 2.58 4.41
C LEU A 97 -8.72 1.18 4.99
N PHE A 98 -8.83 1.02 6.31
CA PHE A 98 -8.57 -0.26 6.99
C PHE A 98 -9.83 -1.03 7.41
N ALA A 99 -11.03 -0.48 7.18
CA ALA A 99 -12.31 -1.01 7.64
C ALA A 99 -12.31 -1.31 9.15
N LEU A 100 -11.85 -0.33 9.95
CA LEU A 100 -11.77 -0.37 11.42
C LEU A 100 -13.08 0.10 12.09
#